data_AF-A0ABD2ZUA0-F1
#
_entry.id   AF-A0ABD2ZUA0-F1
#
_cell.length_a   1.000
_cell.length_b   1.000
_cell.length_c   1.000
_cell.angle_alpha   90.00
_cell.angle_beta   90.00
_cell.angle_gamma   90.00
#
_symmetry.space_group_name_H-M   'P 1'
#
loop_
_entity.id
_entity.type
_entity.pdbx_description
1 polymer ?
#
loop_
_entity_poly.entity_id
_entity_poly.type
_entity_poly.pdbx_seq_one_letter_code
_entity_poly.pdbx_strand_id
1 'polypeptide(L)'
;MIFHKEYLDLVLVPCGLLIMFAYHLFLLYRCLKLPHTTVIGFENNDKKDWVEKIMQAENKDVKTALDVLSANVSAATFLASVSLTLSSLIGAWIANNSNIFQSELIYGDTRQATMSIKFISLLICFLLAFACFVQSSRCFIHANYLISTPDTDIPTKYVELAVIRGGDFWSLGLRALYFATTLLLWFFGPIPMFATSVSMVFLLHYLDTNTNPLHQHRSSVKQPFKSVDQTMIRTPSDAEYLDR
;
A
#
# COMPACT_ATOMS: atom_id res chain seq x y z
N MET A 1 26.20 -37.57 -8.35
CA MET A 1 25.71 -36.23 -8.74
C MET A 1 25.15 -35.48 -7.52
N ILE A 2 25.99 -35.16 -6.52
CA ILE A 2 25.58 -34.41 -5.31
C ILE A 2 26.14 -32.98 -5.39
N PHE A 3 27.39 -32.84 -5.87
CA PHE A 3 28.08 -31.56 -6.06
C PHE A 3 27.36 -30.53 -6.98
N HIS A 4 26.52 -30.96 -7.91
CA HIS A 4 25.85 -30.02 -8.83
C HIS A 4 24.63 -29.35 -8.20
N LYS A 5 23.96 -29.99 -7.22
CA LYS A 5 22.78 -29.41 -6.55
C LYS A 5 23.18 -28.34 -5.54
N GLU A 6 24.19 -28.60 -4.71
CA GLU A 6 24.66 -27.62 -3.70
C GLU A 6 25.17 -26.31 -4.33
N TYR A 7 25.83 -26.39 -5.49
CA TYR A 7 26.29 -25.20 -6.21
C TYR A 7 25.13 -24.39 -6.81
N LEU A 8 24.06 -25.07 -7.21
CA LEU A 8 22.85 -24.44 -7.71
C LEU A 8 22.12 -23.69 -6.59
N ASP A 9 21.98 -24.30 -5.41
CA ASP A 9 21.43 -23.67 -4.20
C ASP A 9 22.24 -22.43 -3.79
N LEU A 10 23.58 -22.54 -3.82
CA LEU A 10 24.50 -21.47 -3.42
C LEU A 10 24.44 -20.24 -4.34
N VAL A 11 23.98 -20.41 -5.59
CA VAL A 11 23.88 -19.31 -6.56
C VAL A 11 22.43 -18.82 -6.71
N LEU A 12 21.46 -19.72 -6.92
CA LEU A 12 20.07 -19.34 -7.18
C LEU A 12 19.41 -18.63 -6.01
N VAL A 13 19.65 -19.08 -4.77
CA VAL A 13 19.04 -18.49 -3.58
C VAL A 13 19.50 -17.05 -3.38
N PRO A 14 20.82 -16.74 -3.27
CA PRO A 14 21.25 -15.36 -3.15
C PRO A 14 20.95 -14.53 -4.39
N CYS A 15 20.99 -15.09 -5.61
CA CYS A 15 20.56 -14.35 -6.81
C CYS A 15 19.08 -13.97 -6.76
N GLY A 16 18.18 -14.89 -6.38
CA GLY A 16 16.75 -14.61 -6.23
C GLY A 16 16.46 -13.57 -5.16
N LEU A 17 17.14 -13.67 -4.00
CA LEU A 17 17.06 -12.67 -2.94
C LEU A 17 17.60 -11.31 -3.38
N LEU A 18 18.70 -11.28 -4.13
CA LEU A 18 19.31 -10.05 -4.64
C LEU A 18 18.41 -9.37 -5.66
N ILE A 19 17.78 -10.13 -6.56
CA ILE A 19 16.80 -9.61 -7.52
C ILE A 19 15.61 -8.95 -6.78
N MET A 20 15.07 -9.64 -5.77
CA MET A 20 13.99 -9.08 -4.94
C MET A 20 14.45 -7.81 -4.20
N PHE A 21 15.62 -7.84 -3.58
CA PHE A 21 16.15 -6.70 -2.83
C PHE A 21 16.44 -5.50 -3.74
N ALA A 22 17.08 -5.73 -4.88
CA ALA A 22 17.36 -4.71 -5.89
C ALA A 22 16.08 -4.07 -6.42
N TYR A 23 15.03 -4.87 -6.66
CA TYR A 23 13.73 -4.34 -7.06
C TYR A 23 13.12 -3.43 -5.99
N HIS A 24 13.13 -3.85 -4.72
CA HIS A 24 12.58 -3.03 -3.64
C HIS A 24 13.37 -1.75 -3.41
N LEU A 25 14.71 -1.78 -3.57
CA LEU A 25 15.55 -0.59 -3.52
C LEU A 25 15.28 0.36 -4.69
N PHE A 26 15.09 -0.18 -5.89
CA PHE A 26 14.70 0.58 -7.08
C PHE A 26 13.31 1.21 -6.91
N LEU A 27 12.35 0.47 -6.36
CA LEU A 27 11.02 0.98 -6.05
C LEU A 27 11.07 2.09 -5.00
N LEU A 28 11.84 1.90 -3.93
CA LEU A 28 12.06 2.93 -2.91
C LEU A 28 12.64 4.20 -3.53
N TYR A 29 13.65 4.05 -4.39
CA TYR A 29 14.22 5.18 -5.14
C TYR A 29 13.16 5.88 -6.00
N ARG A 30 12.34 5.13 -6.74
CA ARG A 30 11.24 5.70 -7.55
C ARG A 30 10.19 6.41 -6.71
N CYS A 31 9.78 5.84 -5.58
CA CYS A 31 8.83 6.47 -4.67
C CYS A 31 9.38 7.77 -4.07
N LEU A 32 10.68 7.84 -3.76
CA LEU A 32 11.29 9.04 -3.20
C LEU A 32 11.59 10.13 -4.23
N LYS A 33 12.03 9.76 -5.44
CA LYS A 33 12.48 10.73 -6.46
C LYS A 33 11.44 11.05 -7.55
N LEU A 34 10.55 10.11 -7.87
CA LEU A 34 9.54 10.26 -8.94
C LEU A 34 8.16 9.75 -8.49
N PRO A 35 7.56 10.34 -7.44
CA PRO A 35 6.27 9.88 -6.89
C PRO A 35 5.15 9.86 -7.94
N HIS A 36 5.15 10.77 -8.91
CA HIS A 36 4.14 10.83 -9.97
C HIS A 36 4.20 9.68 -10.99
N THR A 37 5.23 8.84 -10.94
CA THR A 37 5.42 7.72 -11.88
C THR A 37 5.11 6.36 -11.25
N THR A 38 4.73 6.32 -9.98
CA THR A 38 4.43 5.07 -9.25
C THR A 38 2.97 5.00 -8.86
N VAL A 39 2.39 3.80 -8.84
CA VAL A 39 1.02 3.59 -8.36
C VAL A 39 0.85 4.06 -6.91
N ILE A 40 1.86 3.89 -6.05
CA ILE A 40 1.81 4.41 -4.67
C ILE A 40 1.63 5.93 -4.65
N GLY A 41 2.41 6.67 -5.43
CA GLY A 41 2.28 8.13 -5.48
C GLY A 41 0.98 8.59 -6.13
N PHE A 42 0.48 7.83 -7.11
CA PHE A 42 -0.82 8.05 -7.73
C PHE A 42 -1.97 7.87 -6.73
N GLU A 43 -2.03 6.72 -6.06
CA GLU A 43 -3.02 6.43 -5.02
C GLU A 43 -2.94 7.45 -3.87
N ASN A 44 -1.74 7.91 -3.53
CA ASN A 44 -1.57 8.93 -2.50
C ASN A 44 -2.13 10.28 -2.97
N ASN A 45 -2.06 10.61 -4.27
CA ASN A 45 -2.75 11.78 -4.82
C ASN A 45 -4.27 11.61 -4.79
N ASP A 46 -4.80 10.45 -5.18
CA ASP A 46 -6.23 10.18 -5.14
C ASP A 46 -6.78 10.24 -3.71
N LYS A 47 -6.04 9.71 -2.73
CA LYS A 47 -6.37 9.83 -1.30
C LYS A 47 -6.41 11.28 -0.83
N LYS A 48 -5.52 12.15 -1.33
CA LYS A 48 -5.53 13.59 -1.01
C LYS A 48 -6.81 14.26 -1.53
N ASP A 49 -7.10 14.06 -2.81
CA ASP A 49 -8.29 14.64 -3.46
C ASP A 49 -9.58 14.13 -2.81
N TRP A 50 -9.59 12.86 -2.41
CA TRP A 50 -10.70 12.24 -1.68
C TRP A 50 -10.89 12.88 -0.30
N VAL A 51 -9.81 13.06 0.48
CA VAL A 51 -9.87 13.72 1.80
C VAL A 51 -10.33 15.17 1.67
N GLU A 52 -9.81 15.93 0.70
CA GLU A 52 -10.21 17.32 0.49
C GLU A 52 -11.71 17.46 0.25
N LYS A 53 -12.27 16.57 -0.58
CA LYS A 53 -13.71 16.57 -0.87
C LYS A 53 -14.54 16.19 0.33
N ILE A 54 -14.17 15.16 1.08
CA ILE A 54 -14.92 14.72 2.27
C ILE A 54 -14.95 15.79 3.35
N MET A 55 -13.84 16.49 3.56
CA MET A 55 -13.76 17.56 4.54
C MET A 55 -14.62 18.79 4.17
N GLN A 56 -15.07 18.90 2.92
CA GLN A 56 -15.98 19.95 2.43
C GLN A 56 -17.41 19.45 2.21
N ALA A 57 -17.67 18.16 2.43
CA ALA A 57 -18.91 17.51 2.04
C ALA A 57 -19.99 17.54 3.13
N GLU A 58 -21.23 17.26 2.74
CA GLU A 58 -22.37 17.16 3.66
C GLU A 58 -22.34 15.84 4.45
N ASN A 59 -23.12 15.77 5.53
CA ASN A 59 -23.15 14.64 6.48
C ASN A 59 -23.29 13.23 5.84
N LYS A 60 -23.97 13.12 4.69
CA LYS A 60 -24.16 11.85 3.99
C LYS A 60 -22.85 11.31 3.39
N ASP A 61 -22.03 12.19 2.83
CA ASP A 61 -20.76 11.84 2.21
C ASP A 61 -19.69 11.54 3.26
N VAL A 62 -19.75 12.23 4.41
CA VAL A 62 -18.94 11.92 5.60
C VAL A 62 -19.23 10.49 6.10
N LYS A 63 -20.50 10.07 6.14
CA LYS A 63 -20.85 8.69 6.50
C LYS A 63 -20.23 7.68 5.53
N THR A 64 -20.33 7.93 4.22
CA THR A 64 -19.71 7.06 3.21
C THR A 64 -18.18 6.99 3.40
N ALA A 65 -17.54 8.10 3.75
CA ALA A 65 -16.10 8.11 4.06
C ALA A 65 -15.75 7.22 5.25
N LEU A 66 -16.52 7.31 6.33
CA LEU A 66 -16.35 6.48 7.53
C LEU A 66 -16.59 5.00 7.22
N ASP A 67 -17.56 4.67 6.36
CA ASP A 67 -17.83 3.30 5.92
C ASP A 67 -16.64 2.73 5.12
N VAL A 68 -16.09 3.50 4.16
CA VAL A 68 -14.89 3.12 3.39
C VAL A 68 -13.69 2.89 4.31
N LEU A 69 -13.47 3.80 5.25
CA LEU A 69 -12.34 3.72 6.18
C LEU A 69 -12.48 2.53 7.14
N SER A 70 -13.69 2.27 7.61
CA SER A 70 -14.01 1.10 8.44
C SER A 70 -13.85 -0.22 7.68
N ALA A 71 -14.21 -0.26 6.40
CA ALA A 71 -13.94 -1.42 5.55
C ALA A 71 -12.42 -1.68 5.41
N ASN A 72 -11.61 -0.62 5.24
CA ASN A 72 -10.16 -0.74 5.20
C ASN A 72 -9.56 -1.20 6.55
N VAL A 73 -10.08 -0.71 7.68
CA VAL A 73 -9.71 -1.21 9.02
C VAL A 73 -10.02 -2.71 9.13
N SER A 74 -11.21 -3.14 8.73
CA SER A 74 -11.61 -4.54 8.77
C SER A 74 -10.67 -5.41 7.92
N ALA A 75 -10.39 -5.01 6.68
CA ALA A 75 -9.46 -5.70 5.81
C ALA A 75 -8.05 -5.79 6.41
N ALA A 76 -7.55 -4.72 7.04
CA ALA A 76 -6.23 -4.68 7.65
C ALA A 76 -6.16 -5.62 8.86
N THR A 77 -7.17 -5.59 9.73
CA THR A 77 -7.24 -6.50 10.87
C THR A 77 -7.35 -7.97 10.45
N PHE A 78 -8.11 -8.27 9.39
CA PHE A 78 -8.19 -9.62 8.83
C PHE A 78 -6.82 -10.12 8.34
N LEU A 79 -6.11 -9.33 7.53
CA LEU A 79 -4.77 -9.71 7.05
C LEU A 79 -3.74 -9.79 8.19
N ALA A 80 -3.86 -8.94 9.22
CA ALA A 80 -3.05 -9.04 10.42
C ALA A 80 -3.29 -10.38 11.13
N SER A 81 -4.55 -10.77 11.35
CA SER A 81 -4.91 -12.05 11.94
C SER A 81 -4.38 -13.23 11.12
N VAL A 82 -4.51 -13.20 9.79
CA VAL A 82 -3.94 -14.24 8.90
C VAL A 82 -2.41 -14.33 9.05
N SER A 83 -1.73 -13.19 9.08
CA SER A 83 -0.27 -13.15 9.24
C SER A 83 0.16 -13.73 10.59
N LEU A 84 -0.59 -13.43 11.66
CA LEU A 84 -0.33 -13.94 13.00
C LEU A 84 -0.65 -15.44 13.12
N THR A 85 -1.74 -15.92 12.52
CA THR A 85 -2.09 -17.35 12.54
C THR A 85 -1.08 -18.18 11.78
N LEU A 86 -0.61 -17.71 10.62
CA LEU A 86 0.47 -18.37 9.87
C LEU A 86 1.78 -18.41 10.67
N SER A 87 2.13 -17.31 11.35
CA SER A 87 3.30 -17.25 12.24
C SER A 87 3.20 -18.28 13.38
N SER A 88 2.04 -18.36 14.02
CA SER A 88 1.77 -19.32 15.09
C SER A 88 1.80 -20.77 14.59
N LEU A 89 1.18 -21.04 13.43
CA LEU A 89 1.17 -22.36 12.81
C LEU A 89 2.60 -22.84 12.51
N ILE A 90 3.43 -21.98 11.93
CA ILE A 90 4.83 -22.28 11.64
C ILE A 90 5.62 -22.51 12.93
N GLY A 91 5.44 -21.65 13.94
CA GLY A 91 6.10 -21.79 15.24
C GLY A 91 5.73 -23.11 15.95
N ALA A 92 4.44 -23.44 15.98
CA ALA A 92 3.94 -24.69 16.55
C ALA A 92 4.44 -25.92 15.77
N TRP A 93 4.48 -25.82 14.43
CA TRP A 93 4.99 -26.89 13.57
C TRP A 93 6.46 -27.21 13.87
N ILE A 94 7.29 -26.18 14.05
CA ILE A 94 8.71 -26.32 14.43
C ILE A 94 8.85 -26.91 15.83
N ALA A 95 8.03 -26.47 16.78
CA ALA A 95 8.10 -26.91 18.18
C ALA A 95 7.73 -28.39 18.35
N ASN A 96 6.77 -28.91 17.59
CA ASN A 96 6.24 -30.26 17.77
C ASN A 96 6.97 -31.35 16.97
N ASN A 97 7.80 -31.01 15.99
CA ASN A 97 8.42 -32.02 15.12
C ASN A 97 9.95 -31.89 15.11
N SER A 98 10.61 -32.62 16.00
CA SER A 98 12.07 -32.71 16.09
C SER A 98 12.74 -33.30 14.83
N ASN A 99 12.00 -34.07 14.01
CA ASN A 99 12.53 -34.77 12.84
C ASN A 99 12.30 -34.04 11.49
N ILE A 100 11.77 -32.80 11.46
CA ILE A 100 11.53 -32.06 10.20
C ILE A 100 12.80 -31.92 9.36
N PHE A 101 13.95 -31.84 10.02
CA PHE A 101 15.26 -31.67 9.39
C PHE A 101 15.76 -32.91 8.63
N GLN A 102 15.02 -34.03 8.63
CA GLN A 102 15.42 -35.29 8.01
C GLN A 102 14.50 -35.75 6.85
N SER A 103 13.48 -34.97 6.48
CA SER A 103 12.53 -35.38 5.44
C SER A 103 13.13 -35.32 4.01
N GLU A 104 13.13 -36.46 3.30
CA GLU A 104 13.58 -36.63 1.91
C GLU A 104 12.76 -35.87 0.85
N LEU A 105 11.64 -35.25 1.23
CA LEU A 105 10.72 -34.59 0.30
C LEU A 105 11.19 -33.18 -0.13
N ILE A 106 12.29 -32.68 0.45
CA ILE A 106 12.83 -31.34 0.21
C ILE A 106 13.95 -31.42 -0.82
N TYR A 107 13.73 -30.84 -2.00
CA TYR A 107 14.77 -30.69 -3.03
C TYR A 107 15.68 -29.50 -2.67
N GLY A 108 16.92 -29.77 -2.28
CA GLY A 108 17.93 -28.75 -1.93
C GLY A 108 18.79 -29.17 -0.73
N ASP A 109 19.63 -28.26 -0.23
CA ASP A 109 20.44 -28.48 0.98
C ASP A 109 19.53 -28.69 2.21
N THR A 110 19.59 -29.90 2.78
CA THR A 110 18.78 -30.34 3.93
C THR A 110 19.48 -30.14 5.27
N ARG A 111 20.64 -29.47 5.30
CA ARG A 111 21.33 -29.17 6.55
C ARG A 111 20.40 -28.45 7.53
N GLN A 112 20.46 -28.88 8.79
CA GLN A 112 19.61 -28.36 9.86
C GLN A 112 19.68 -26.83 9.99
N ALA A 113 20.87 -26.25 9.83
CA ALA A 113 21.06 -24.79 9.83
C ALA A 113 20.30 -24.09 8.69
N THR A 114 20.37 -24.61 7.47
CA THR A 114 19.71 -24.05 6.28
C THR A 114 18.19 -24.07 6.45
N MET A 115 17.64 -25.18 6.96
CA MET A 115 16.22 -25.30 7.27
C MET A 115 15.75 -24.35 8.38
N SER A 116 16.52 -24.16 9.45
CA SER A 116 16.21 -23.18 10.49
C SER A 116 16.16 -21.76 9.92
N ILE A 117 17.08 -21.41 9.01
CA ILE A 117 17.08 -20.09 8.34
C ILE A 117 15.82 -19.90 7.49
N LYS A 118 15.37 -20.92 6.74
CA LYS A 118 14.12 -20.86 5.96
C LYS A 118 12.92 -20.52 6.84
N PHE A 119 12.78 -21.23 7.96
CA PHE A 119 11.67 -21.01 8.90
C PHE A 119 11.73 -19.66 9.60
N ILE A 120 12.90 -19.25 10.11
CA ILE A 120 13.06 -17.98 10.82
C ILE A 120 12.82 -16.79 9.87
N SER A 121 13.37 -16.84 8.66
CA SER A 121 13.16 -15.78 7.66
C SER A 121 11.69 -15.64 7.28
N LEU A 122 10.98 -16.77 7.07
CA LEU A 122 9.55 -16.77 6.80
C LEU A 122 8.73 -16.20 7.97
N LEU A 123 9.07 -16.59 9.20
CA LEU A 123 8.41 -16.10 10.42
C LEU A 123 8.60 -14.58 10.59
N ILE A 124 9.82 -14.07 10.42
CA ILE A 124 10.11 -12.63 10.48
C ILE A 124 9.26 -11.88 9.45
N CYS A 125 9.11 -12.43 8.25
CA CYS A 125 8.33 -11.80 7.19
C CYS A 125 6.84 -11.70 7.52
N PHE A 126 6.24 -12.77 8.08
CA PHE A 126 4.85 -12.73 8.53
C PHE A 126 4.64 -11.83 9.74
N LEU A 127 5.58 -11.78 10.69
CA LEU A 127 5.51 -10.85 11.83
C LEU A 127 5.65 -9.39 11.39
N LEU A 128 6.50 -9.11 10.39
CA LEU A 128 6.59 -7.78 9.78
C LEU A 128 5.28 -7.39 9.10
N ALA A 129 4.69 -8.29 8.30
CA ALA A 129 3.39 -8.06 7.67
C ALA A 129 2.30 -7.78 8.71
N PHE A 130 2.24 -8.58 9.78
CA PHE A 130 1.35 -8.37 10.93
C PHE A 130 1.52 -6.97 11.53
N ALA A 131 2.75 -6.58 11.85
CA ALA A 131 3.03 -5.25 12.44
C ALA A 131 2.60 -4.11 11.50
N CYS A 132 2.86 -4.24 10.19
CA CYS A 132 2.43 -3.27 9.19
C CYS A 132 0.90 -3.15 9.12
N PHE A 133 0.17 -4.25 9.10
CA PHE A 133 -1.30 -4.21 9.07
C PHE A 133 -1.91 -3.66 10.37
N VAL A 134 -1.29 -3.92 11.53
CA VAL A 134 -1.70 -3.30 12.80
C VAL A 134 -1.49 -1.78 12.76
N GLN A 135 -0.34 -1.30 12.25
CA GLN A 135 -0.10 0.14 12.11
C GLN A 135 -1.05 0.78 11.09
N SER A 136 -1.34 0.09 9.98
CA SER A 136 -2.31 0.55 8.98
C SER A 136 -3.71 0.73 9.60
N SER A 137 -4.19 -0.29 10.33
CA SER A 137 -5.46 -0.23 11.08
C SER A 137 -5.49 0.94 12.07
N ARG A 138 -4.41 1.14 12.84
CA ARG A 138 -4.29 2.28 13.78
C ARG A 138 -4.44 3.63 13.08
N CYS A 139 -3.75 3.81 11.95
CA CYS A 139 -3.82 5.05 11.17
C CYS A 139 -5.23 5.30 10.61
N PHE A 140 -5.90 4.26 10.12
CA PHE A 140 -7.27 4.38 9.63
C PHE A 140 -8.28 4.66 10.76
N ILE A 141 -8.13 4.02 11.92
CA ILE A 141 -8.96 4.33 13.11
C ILE A 141 -8.74 5.79 13.53
N HIS A 142 -7.50 6.28 13.49
CA HIS A 142 -7.21 7.68 13.80
C HIS A 142 -7.89 8.63 12.82
N ALA A 143 -7.85 8.33 11.51
CA ALA A 143 -8.56 9.10 10.51
C ALA A 143 -10.09 9.06 10.72
N ASN A 144 -10.67 7.93 11.16
CA ASN A 144 -12.09 7.84 11.50
C ASN A 144 -12.47 8.84 12.60
N TYR A 145 -11.68 8.90 13.68
CA TYR A 145 -11.91 9.87 14.75
C TYR A 145 -11.80 11.31 14.25
N LEU A 146 -10.80 11.62 13.41
CA LEU A 146 -10.65 12.98 12.88
C LEU A 146 -11.83 13.39 11.99
N ILE A 147 -12.36 12.48 11.17
CA ILE A 147 -13.49 12.75 10.27
C ILE A 147 -14.82 12.83 11.05
N SER A 148 -14.99 12.03 12.11
CA SER A 148 -16.25 11.96 12.86
C SER A 148 -16.38 13.00 13.98
N THR A 149 -15.34 13.79 14.27
CA THR A 149 -15.38 14.77 15.37
C THR A 149 -16.18 16.00 14.94
N PRO A 150 -17.32 16.31 15.60
CA PRO A 150 -18.15 17.45 15.25
C PRO A 150 -17.50 18.80 15.62
N ASP A 151 -17.89 19.88 14.92
CA ASP A 151 -17.64 21.29 15.25
C ASP A 151 -16.18 21.66 15.61
N THR A 152 -15.22 20.98 14.99
CA THR A 152 -13.80 21.25 15.21
C THR A 152 -13.13 21.60 13.89
N ASP A 153 -12.39 22.72 13.86
CA ASP A 153 -11.65 23.18 12.68
C ASP A 153 -10.36 22.37 12.51
N ILE A 154 -10.52 21.06 12.25
CA ILE A 154 -9.41 20.12 12.08
C ILE A 154 -8.76 20.39 10.73
N PRO A 155 -7.47 20.72 10.67
CA PRO A 155 -6.82 20.96 9.39
C PRO A 155 -6.85 19.68 8.54
N THR A 156 -7.34 19.80 7.30
CA THR A 156 -7.46 18.71 6.31
C THR A 156 -6.18 17.88 6.18
N LYS A 157 -5.03 18.53 6.34
CA LYS A 157 -3.69 17.94 6.32
C LYS A 157 -3.48 16.82 7.35
N TYR A 158 -4.13 16.86 8.51
CA TYR A 158 -4.00 15.80 9.52
C TYR A 158 -4.74 14.53 9.10
N VAL A 159 -5.93 14.68 8.53
CA VAL A 159 -6.72 13.57 7.97
C VAL A 159 -5.97 12.96 6.79
N GLU A 160 -5.48 13.81 5.88
CA GLU A 160 -4.66 13.40 4.75
C GLU A 160 -3.47 12.56 5.21
N LEU A 161 -2.69 13.06 6.17
CA LEU A 161 -1.51 12.37 6.68
C LEU A 161 -1.88 11.01 7.31
N ALA A 162 -2.99 10.93 8.03
CA ALA A 162 -3.45 9.69 8.65
C ALA A 162 -3.86 8.65 7.60
N VAL A 163 -4.63 9.05 6.59
CA VAL A 163 -5.08 8.16 5.50
C VAL A 163 -3.90 7.69 4.64
N ILE A 164 -2.99 8.59 4.28
CA ILE A 164 -1.79 8.25 3.49
C ILE A 164 -0.90 7.29 4.27
N ARG A 165 -0.58 7.57 5.54
CA ARG A 165 0.23 6.67 6.36
C ARG A 165 -0.42 5.29 6.51
N GLY A 166 -1.74 5.24 6.70
CA GLY A 166 -2.47 3.98 6.74
C GLY A 166 -2.34 3.18 5.45
N GLY A 167 -2.45 3.84 4.30
CA GLY A 167 -2.24 3.25 2.97
C GLY A 167 -0.80 2.80 2.72
N ASP A 168 0.20 3.57 3.16
CA ASP A 168 1.61 3.22 3.01
C ASP A 168 1.94 1.94 3.80
N PHE A 169 1.49 1.84 5.06
CA PHE A 169 1.65 0.63 5.87
C PHE A 169 0.90 -0.58 5.29
N TRP A 170 -0.29 -0.37 4.74
CA TRP A 170 -1.04 -1.41 4.03
C TRP A 170 -0.23 -1.96 2.86
N SER A 171 0.29 -1.06 2.01
CA SER A 171 1.09 -1.40 0.84
C SER A 171 2.39 -2.10 1.21
N LEU A 172 3.02 -1.69 2.33
CA LEU A 172 4.21 -2.34 2.88
C LEU A 172 3.91 -3.76 3.39
N GLY A 173 2.78 -3.94 4.09
CA GLY A 173 2.32 -5.24 4.58
C GLY A 173 2.07 -6.24 3.45
N LEU A 174 1.42 -5.81 2.36
CA LEU A 174 1.21 -6.64 1.17
C LEU A 174 2.54 -7.07 0.53
N ARG A 175 3.51 -6.15 0.41
CA ARG A 175 4.84 -6.50 -0.11
C ARG A 175 5.59 -7.49 0.78
N ALA A 176 5.46 -7.36 2.10
CA ALA A 176 5.99 -8.36 3.02
C ALA A 176 5.32 -9.73 2.80
N LEU A 177 4.00 -9.79 2.58
CA LEU A 177 3.33 -11.07 2.24
C LEU A 177 3.83 -11.67 0.93
N TYR A 178 4.05 -10.88 -0.11
CA TYR A 178 4.62 -11.35 -1.38
C TYR A 178 6.03 -11.92 -1.23
N PHE A 179 6.86 -11.26 -0.41
CA PHE A 179 8.18 -11.78 -0.08
C PHE A 179 8.09 -13.09 0.72
N ALA A 180 7.16 -13.19 1.68
CA ALA A 180 6.89 -14.42 2.42
C ALA A 180 6.46 -15.56 1.48
N THR A 181 5.64 -15.30 0.45
CA THR A 181 5.28 -16.31 -0.55
C THR A 181 6.50 -16.84 -1.30
N THR A 182 7.45 -15.97 -1.67
CA THR A 182 8.70 -16.39 -2.33
C THR A 182 9.54 -17.28 -1.40
N LEU A 183 9.62 -16.94 -0.11
CA LEU A 183 10.30 -17.75 0.90
C LEU A 183 9.58 -19.08 1.18
N LEU A 184 8.25 -19.12 1.10
CA LEU A 184 7.48 -20.36 1.24
C LEU A 184 7.82 -21.33 0.11
N LEU A 185 7.99 -20.85 -1.12
CA LEU A 185 8.37 -21.71 -2.24
C LEU A 185 9.81 -22.22 -2.17
N TRP A 186 10.67 -21.58 -1.38
CA TRP A 186 12.01 -22.06 -1.09
C TRP A 186 12.04 -23.39 -0.31
N PHE A 187 10.94 -23.78 0.32
CA PHE A 187 10.80 -25.12 0.92
C PHE A 187 10.71 -26.23 -0.13
N PHE A 188 10.21 -25.94 -1.34
CA PHE A 188 10.18 -26.90 -2.45
C PHE A 188 11.50 -26.93 -3.24
N GLY A 189 12.35 -25.93 -3.03
CA GLY A 189 13.72 -25.89 -3.53
C GLY A 189 14.14 -24.52 -4.09
N PRO A 190 15.38 -24.38 -4.56
CA PRO A 190 15.92 -23.12 -5.09
C PRO A 190 15.32 -22.76 -6.45
N ILE A 191 14.98 -23.77 -7.27
CA ILE A 191 14.40 -23.57 -8.60
C ILE A 191 13.02 -22.88 -8.50
N PRO A 192 12.04 -23.40 -7.74
CA PRO A 192 10.76 -22.72 -7.58
C PRO A 192 10.89 -21.37 -6.88
N MET A 193 11.82 -21.22 -5.92
CA MET A 193 12.13 -19.92 -5.31
C MET A 193 12.62 -18.90 -6.35
N PHE A 194 13.57 -19.28 -7.20
CA PHE A 194 14.12 -18.38 -8.21
C PHE A 194 13.05 -17.99 -9.24
N ALA A 195 12.32 -18.98 -9.77
CA ALA A 195 11.23 -18.74 -10.72
C ALA A 195 10.17 -17.80 -10.15
N THR A 196 9.83 -17.95 -8.88
CA THR A 196 8.85 -17.07 -8.23
C THR A 196 9.42 -15.71 -7.84
N SER A 197 10.70 -15.58 -7.54
CA SER A 197 11.33 -14.27 -7.38
C SER A 197 11.27 -13.45 -8.67
N VAL A 198 11.57 -14.05 -9.82
CA VAL A 198 11.49 -13.39 -11.14
C VAL A 198 10.05 -13.05 -11.49
N SER A 199 9.13 -13.99 -11.30
CA SER A 199 7.69 -13.79 -11.55
C SER A 199 7.12 -12.69 -10.64
N MET A 200 7.55 -12.64 -9.38
CA MET A 200 7.12 -11.64 -8.41
C MET A 200 7.64 -10.25 -8.79
N VAL A 201 8.89 -10.13 -9.22
CA VAL A 201 9.43 -8.86 -9.74
C VAL A 201 8.68 -8.41 -10.99
N PHE A 202 8.33 -9.33 -11.89
CA PHE A 202 7.53 -8.99 -13.07
C PHE A 202 6.12 -8.51 -12.69
N LEU A 203 5.45 -9.23 -11.79
CA LEU A 203 4.14 -8.84 -11.27
C LEU A 203 4.18 -7.50 -10.54
N LEU A 204 5.16 -7.29 -9.67
CA LEU A 204 5.34 -6.02 -8.97
C LEU A 204 5.66 -4.90 -9.97
N HIS A 205 6.50 -5.14 -10.96
CA HIS A 205 6.82 -4.15 -11.98
C HIS A 205 5.56 -3.76 -12.76
N TYR A 206 4.71 -4.72 -13.11
CA TYR A 206 3.43 -4.45 -13.76
C TYR A 206 2.47 -3.69 -12.84
N LEU A 207 2.34 -4.10 -11.57
CA LEU A 207 1.47 -3.46 -10.59
C LEU A 207 1.95 -2.06 -10.17
N ASP A 208 3.25 -1.83 -10.11
CA ASP A 208 3.84 -0.54 -9.71
C ASP A 208 3.98 0.42 -10.91
N THR A 209 3.92 -0.08 -12.15
CA THR A 209 3.97 0.72 -13.37
C THR A 209 2.57 1.16 -13.76
N ASN A 210 2.21 2.38 -13.38
CA ASN A 210 0.99 2.99 -13.88
C ASN A 210 1.22 3.48 -15.32
N THR A 211 0.46 2.92 -16.26
CA THR A 211 0.46 3.39 -17.67
C THR A 211 -0.76 4.27 -17.95
N ASN A 212 -1.70 4.38 -17.01
CA ASN A 212 -2.93 5.14 -17.22
C ASN A 212 -2.72 6.63 -16.90
N PRO A 213 -3.14 7.55 -17.78
CA PRO A 213 -3.04 8.99 -17.53
C PRO A 213 -3.88 9.38 -16.31
N LEU A 214 -3.40 10.39 -15.57
CA LEU A 214 -4.08 10.96 -14.40
C LEU A 214 -5.55 11.24 -14.72
N HIS A 215 -6.45 10.66 -13.92
CA HIS A 215 -7.84 11.09 -13.90
C HIS A 215 -7.83 12.55 -13.47
N GLN A 216 -8.06 13.43 -14.43
CA GLN A 216 -8.11 14.86 -14.21
C GLN A 216 -9.40 15.13 -13.43
N HIS A 217 -9.30 15.14 -12.10
CA HIS A 217 -10.41 15.57 -11.28
C HIS A 217 -10.72 17.01 -11.67
N ARG A 218 -11.91 17.21 -12.26
CA ARG A 218 -12.44 18.53 -12.60
C ARG A 218 -12.46 19.33 -11.30
N SER A 219 -11.49 20.21 -11.12
CA SER A 219 -11.48 21.16 -10.03
C SER A 219 -12.78 21.95 -10.14
N SER A 220 -13.61 21.89 -9.10
CA SER A 220 -14.72 22.83 -8.97
C SER A 220 -14.09 24.19 -8.66
N VAL A 221 -13.55 24.84 -9.70
CA VAL A 221 -13.25 26.26 -9.66
C VAL A 221 -14.61 26.92 -9.47
N LYS A 222 -14.91 27.30 -8.23
CA LYS A 222 -16.01 28.22 -7.93
C LYS A 222 -15.81 29.43 -8.83
N GLN A 223 -16.63 29.54 -9.89
CA GLN A 223 -16.73 30.77 -10.66
C GLN A 223 -17.12 31.87 -9.66
N PRO A 224 -16.36 32.98 -9.55
CA PRO A 224 -16.76 34.06 -8.69
C PRO A 224 -18.07 34.63 -9.24
N PHE A 225 -19.11 34.54 -8.42
CA PHE A 225 -20.37 35.22 -8.60
C PHE A 225 -20.07 36.71 -8.81
N LYS A 226 -20.18 37.19 -10.06
CA LYS A 226 -20.21 38.63 -10.34
C LYS A 226 -21.54 39.15 -9.80
N SER A 227 -21.55 39.59 -8.55
CA SER A 227 -22.55 40.54 -8.08
C SER A 227 -22.37 41.83 -8.89
N VAL A 228 -23.16 41.97 -9.96
CA VAL A 228 -23.33 43.27 -10.62
C VAL A 228 -24.28 44.06 -9.73
N ASP A 229 -23.71 44.83 -8.82
CA ASP A 229 -24.38 45.98 -8.26
C ASP A 229 -23.38 47.14 -8.16
N GLN A 230 -23.51 48.08 -9.10
CA GLN A 230 -22.96 49.43 -9.00
C GLN A 230 -24.01 50.40 -9.51
N THR A 231 -24.91 50.72 -8.58
CA THR A 231 -25.49 52.01 -8.27
C THR A 231 -24.98 53.23 -9.06
N MET A 232 -25.94 53.92 -9.70
CA MET A 232 -26.08 55.37 -9.87
C MET A 232 -24.83 56.26 -10.05
N ILE A 233 -24.74 56.86 -11.24
CA ILE A 233 -24.31 58.26 -11.40
C ILE A 233 -25.33 59.00 -12.29
N ARG A 234 -26.17 59.84 -11.66
CA ARG A 234 -26.85 61.03 -12.26
C ARG A 234 -25.74 62.00 -12.73
N THR A 235 -25.76 62.77 -13.83
CA THR A 235 -26.74 63.59 -14.62
C THR A 235 -25.86 64.40 -15.64
N PRO A 236 -26.33 65.40 -16.45
CA PRO A 236 -27.61 65.68 -17.12
C PRO A 236 -27.47 66.05 -18.64
N SER A 237 -28.62 66.30 -19.30
CA SER A 237 -28.89 67.19 -20.45
C SER A 237 -28.16 67.01 -21.80
N ASP A 238 -28.86 66.56 -22.84
CA ASP A 238 -29.31 67.37 -23.99
C ASP A 238 -29.75 66.52 -25.21
N ALA A 239 -30.63 67.11 -26.03
CA ALA A 239 -31.08 66.73 -27.38
C ALA A 239 -32.30 65.77 -27.51
N GLU A 240 -33.49 66.35 -27.34
CA GLU A 240 -34.43 66.68 -28.43
C GLU A 240 -34.39 65.89 -29.77
N TYR A 241 -35.60 65.66 -30.31
CA TYR A 241 -35.97 65.43 -31.73
C TYR A 241 -35.80 64.05 -32.39
N LEU A 242 -36.91 63.31 -32.59
CA LEU A 242 -37.59 63.09 -33.89
C LEU A 242 -38.51 61.84 -33.91
N ASP A 243 -39.81 62.10 -33.82
CA ASP A 243 -40.89 61.62 -34.69
C ASP A 243 -40.62 60.43 -35.64
N ARG A 244 -41.25 59.27 -35.36
CA ARG A 244 -42.10 58.47 -36.28
C ARG A 244 -42.66 57.21 -35.63
#